data_AF-A0A226CUG0-F1
#
_entry.id   AF-A0A226CUG0-F1
#
_cell.length_a   1.000
_cell.length_b   1.000
_cell.length_c   1.000
_cell.angle_alpha   90.00
_cell.angle_beta   90.00
_cell.angle_gamma   90.00
#
_symmetry.space_group_name_H-M   'P 1'
#
loop_
_entity.id
_entity.type
_entity.pdbx_description
1 polymer ?
#
loop_
_entity_poly.entity_id
_entity_poly.type
_entity_poly.pdbx_seq_one_letter_code
_entity_poly.pdbx_strand_id
1 'polypeptide(L)'
;MTANFLHNVSAYTSCLGHGGFGIVLKSIDYYSTESAIKFLFPTNADANEQKQILRETTLTSQLAKHPCLVNTLQVQEQLFSFTDLEEIFSDSILKSDYELQFIDMYLMKARRSKEGLPTICIQMELCGETLRSWLHEGKDIKNLEVQKIQKTIILNLVEGLKFLHDHKIIHRDLKPENIMFSKSGFSLPVKIGDFGLCRIIHNEDSVTGRLTKSGVGTKAYMAPEIRTGEYTQQADFFSLGLIIWEVAQFVTFEMFDQLVIDEDRYVVHEHPMLAGLPEVVTKLTKRSVKERFQTWHEVVNVAKGWMELDGTAANCMTVRNSVELRSCLGIVRPGAVIKLRDGVYIGPFTLERSNVTILGRGPNTVIKNKEGHNGTLFEIIASECTLRNVKFELTYPSSGVEIRGSKNKLSKIEFVSGCCSIDLRGDENEVTDIITSGSSQGIRIDFGNRNIIQRCKMENVGSLGIYISTNCDHNVVKNITGRNVTCGILVDGSYNAVTDVHFIKDAGIKKDISGIDLKANGSNNTVENFETTGFSKFDQGLDIRGENAIVKDVICEGVYMDRKGSSAKLTRVDGGEQGIRRNN
;
A
#
# COMPACT_ATOMS: atom_id res chain seq x y z
N MET A 1 -39.58 -32.91 -7.19
CA MET A 1 -40.17 -31.71 -6.58
C MET A 1 -39.16 -31.19 -5.59
N THR A 2 -38.55 -30.03 -5.85
CA THR A 2 -37.88 -29.27 -4.79
C THR A 2 -38.90 -28.96 -3.71
N ALA A 3 -38.56 -29.16 -2.44
CA ALA A 3 -39.46 -28.85 -1.34
C ALA A 3 -39.74 -27.34 -1.33
N ASN A 4 -41.00 -26.93 -1.18
CA ASN A 4 -41.38 -25.53 -1.08
C ASN A 4 -40.76 -24.93 0.20
N PHE A 5 -39.78 -24.04 0.05
CA PHE A 5 -39.07 -23.45 1.19
C PHE A 5 -39.98 -22.60 2.08
N LEU A 6 -41.09 -22.06 1.56
CA LEU A 6 -42.02 -21.22 2.30
C LEU A 6 -42.64 -21.97 3.49
N HIS A 7 -42.81 -23.30 3.38
CA HIS A 7 -43.34 -24.12 4.48
C HIS A 7 -42.35 -24.27 5.64
N ASN A 8 -41.07 -23.97 5.43
CA ASN A 8 -40.06 -24.02 6.47
C ASN A 8 -39.90 -22.66 7.19
N VAL A 9 -40.51 -21.59 6.69
CA VAL A 9 -40.44 -20.26 7.30
C VAL A 9 -41.28 -20.27 8.57
N SER A 10 -40.63 -20.00 9.71
CA SER A 10 -41.28 -19.92 11.02
C SER A 10 -41.77 -18.51 11.33
N ALA A 11 -41.08 -17.47 10.83
CA ALA A 11 -41.48 -16.08 11.01
C ALA A 11 -40.89 -15.15 9.93
N TYR A 12 -41.60 -14.05 9.67
CA TYR A 12 -41.10 -12.87 8.97
C TYR A 12 -40.88 -11.76 10.01
N THR A 13 -39.70 -11.14 10.03
CA THR A 13 -39.31 -10.29 11.17
C THR A 13 -39.18 -8.81 10.85
N SER A 14 -38.95 -8.45 9.59
CA SER A 14 -38.80 -7.05 9.18
C SER A 14 -38.82 -6.89 7.67
N CYS A 15 -39.37 -5.78 7.18
CA CYS A 15 -39.11 -5.33 5.81
C CYS A 15 -37.65 -4.88 5.66
N LEU A 16 -36.98 -5.36 4.60
CA LEU A 16 -35.61 -5.00 4.24
C LEU A 16 -35.55 -3.98 3.10
N GLY A 17 -36.61 -3.88 2.31
CA GLY A 17 -36.72 -2.92 1.22
C GLY A 17 -37.82 -3.28 0.24
N HIS A 18 -38.08 -2.37 -0.70
CA HIS A 18 -39.10 -2.54 -1.74
C HIS A 18 -38.59 -1.98 -3.07
N GLY A 19 -39.12 -2.51 -4.18
CA GLY A 19 -38.86 -2.06 -5.53
C GLY A 19 -40.16 -1.85 -6.30
N GLY A 20 -40.07 -1.57 -7.62
CA GLY A 20 -41.26 -1.29 -8.44
C GLY A 20 -42.30 -2.41 -8.48
N PHE A 21 -41.90 -3.66 -8.24
CA PHE A 21 -42.73 -4.85 -8.45
C PHE A 21 -42.71 -5.85 -7.30
N GLY A 22 -42.04 -5.50 -6.18
CA GLY A 22 -41.93 -6.43 -5.07
C GLY A 22 -41.35 -5.84 -3.80
N ILE A 23 -41.44 -6.64 -2.75
CA ILE A 23 -41.02 -6.32 -1.40
C ILE A 23 -40.09 -7.41 -0.87
N VAL A 24 -39.10 -7.04 -0.09
CA VAL A 24 -38.12 -7.97 0.49
C VAL A 24 -38.31 -8.03 1.99
N LEU A 25 -38.55 -9.23 2.52
CA LEU A 25 -38.69 -9.46 3.95
C LEU A 25 -37.52 -10.29 4.47
N LYS A 26 -37.10 -10.01 5.71
CA LYS A 26 -36.27 -10.92 6.50
C LYS A 26 -37.14 -12.06 7.01
N SER A 27 -36.68 -13.28 6.82
CA SER A 27 -37.35 -14.50 7.28
C SER A 27 -36.43 -15.35 8.15
N ILE A 28 -37.03 -16.11 9.06
CA ILE A 28 -36.35 -17.11 9.90
C ILE A 28 -37.05 -18.45 9.68
N ASP A 29 -36.30 -19.53 9.49
CA ASP A 29 -36.86 -20.89 9.38
C ASP A 29 -37.03 -21.57 10.75
N TYR A 30 -37.62 -22.76 10.80
CA TYR A 30 -37.75 -23.52 12.06
C TYR A 30 -36.42 -23.98 12.68
N TYR A 31 -35.31 -23.86 11.94
CA TYR A 31 -33.95 -24.16 12.40
C TYR A 31 -33.19 -22.91 12.83
N SER A 32 -33.86 -21.76 12.94
CA SER A 32 -33.25 -20.45 13.25
C SER A 32 -32.27 -19.94 12.18
N THR A 33 -32.37 -20.42 10.94
CA THR A 33 -31.61 -19.90 9.81
C THR A 33 -32.29 -18.65 9.28
N GLU A 34 -31.54 -17.57 9.14
CA GLU A 34 -32.05 -16.32 8.57
C GLU A 34 -31.83 -16.26 7.05
N SER A 35 -32.83 -15.76 6.32
CA SER A 35 -32.74 -15.48 4.88
C SER A 35 -33.50 -14.21 4.52
N ALA A 36 -33.32 -13.75 3.28
CA ALA A 36 -34.15 -12.69 2.70
C ALA A 36 -35.08 -13.31 1.64
N ILE A 37 -36.36 -12.95 1.65
CA ILE A 37 -37.34 -13.41 0.67
C ILE A 37 -37.90 -12.20 -0.07
N LYS A 38 -37.67 -12.14 -1.39
CA LYS A 38 -38.29 -11.15 -2.28
C LYS A 38 -39.60 -11.70 -2.81
N PHE A 39 -40.70 -11.01 -2.55
CA PHE A 39 -42.04 -11.30 -3.05
C PHE A 39 -42.31 -10.43 -4.26
N LEU A 40 -42.53 -11.08 -5.40
CA LEU A 40 -42.87 -10.45 -6.68
C LEU A 40 -44.31 -10.82 -7.03
N PHE A 41 -45.12 -9.81 -7.37
CA PHE A 41 -46.54 -9.98 -7.60
C PHE A 41 -46.88 -9.77 -9.08
N PRO A 42 -46.70 -10.79 -9.95
CA PRO A 42 -46.93 -10.64 -11.38
C PRO A 42 -48.38 -10.20 -11.65
N THR A 43 -48.55 -9.04 -12.28
CA THR A 43 -49.88 -8.60 -12.71
C THR A 43 -50.15 -9.03 -14.15
N ASN A 44 -51.41 -9.36 -14.48
CA ASN A 44 -51.84 -9.67 -15.85
C ASN A 44 -51.99 -8.41 -16.74
N ALA A 45 -51.73 -7.22 -16.19
CA ALA A 45 -51.99 -5.95 -16.86
C ALA A 45 -50.80 -5.44 -17.68
N ASP A 46 -49.56 -5.83 -17.35
CA ASP A 46 -48.36 -5.34 -18.01
C ASP A 46 -47.45 -6.49 -18.50
N ALA A 47 -47.41 -6.67 -19.81
CA ALA A 47 -46.57 -7.68 -20.47
C ALA A 47 -45.05 -7.41 -20.30
N ASN A 48 -44.64 -6.17 -20.01
CA ASN A 48 -43.24 -5.84 -19.73
C ASN A 48 -42.85 -6.23 -18.31
N GLU A 49 -43.74 -6.02 -17.33
CA GLU A 49 -43.56 -6.44 -15.94
C GLU A 49 -43.38 -7.96 -15.85
N GLN A 50 -44.27 -8.73 -16.51
CA GLN A 50 -44.15 -10.19 -16.55
C GLN A 50 -42.81 -10.66 -17.16
N LYS A 51 -42.37 -10.01 -18.25
CA LYS A 51 -41.06 -10.30 -18.85
C LYS A 51 -39.92 -9.96 -17.91
N GLN A 52 -40.05 -8.91 -17.10
CA GLN A 52 -39.03 -8.51 -16.15
C GLN A 52 -38.92 -9.51 -15.00
N ILE A 53 -40.05 -9.89 -14.40
CA ILE A 53 -40.10 -10.88 -13.31
C ILE A 53 -39.56 -12.23 -13.78
N LEU A 54 -39.96 -12.71 -14.97
CA LEU A 54 -39.48 -13.97 -15.53
C LEU A 54 -37.97 -13.95 -15.80
N ARG A 55 -37.41 -12.79 -16.20
CA ARG A 55 -35.97 -12.63 -16.40
C ARG A 55 -35.22 -12.71 -15.08
N GLU A 56 -35.70 -12.03 -14.05
CA GLU A 56 -35.07 -12.05 -12.73
C GLU A 56 -35.02 -13.48 -12.20
N THR A 57 -36.14 -14.21 -12.23
CA THR A 57 -36.20 -15.59 -11.73
C THR A 57 -35.33 -16.56 -12.54
N THR A 58 -35.34 -16.44 -13.87
CA THR A 58 -34.53 -17.30 -14.75
C THR A 58 -33.04 -17.04 -14.54
N LEU A 59 -32.64 -15.77 -14.44
CA LEU A 59 -31.24 -15.40 -14.27
C LEU A 59 -30.73 -15.81 -12.89
N THR A 60 -31.46 -15.46 -11.82
CA THR A 60 -31.05 -15.74 -10.44
C THR A 60 -31.00 -17.24 -10.12
N SER A 61 -31.85 -18.06 -10.74
CA SER A 61 -31.81 -19.52 -10.56
C SER A 61 -30.66 -20.21 -11.30
N GLN A 62 -30.14 -19.61 -12.37
CA GLN A 62 -29.07 -20.19 -13.20
C GLN A 62 -27.68 -19.61 -12.91
N LEU A 63 -27.62 -18.48 -12.22
CA LEU A 63 -26.37 -17.80 -11.91
C LEU A 63 -25.54 -18.62 -10.92
N ALA A 64 -24.29 -18.92 -11.28
CA ALA A 64 -23.37 -19.60 -10.37
C ALA A 64 -23.05 -18.70 -9.16
N LYS A 65 -22.90 -19.33 -7.99
CA LYS A 65 -22.60 -18.62 -6.74
C LYS A 65 -21.28 -17.86 -6.84
N HIS A 66 -21.26 -16.63 -6.35
CA HIS A 66 -20.08 -15.78 -6.35
C HIS A 66 -19.97 -15.01 -5.02
N PRO A 67 -18.77 -14.84 -4.44
CA PRO A 67 -18.61 -14.18 -3.13
C PRO A 67 -19.07 -12.72 -3.14
N CYS A 68 -18.92 -12.02 -4.27
CA CYS A 68 -19.28 -10.61 -4.45
C CYS A 68 -20.65 -10.38 -5.10
N LEU A 69 -21.50 -11.43 -5.17
CA LEU A 69 -22.89 -11.34 -5.61
C LEU A 69 -23.82 -11.87 -4.51
N VAL A 70 -25.05 -11.33 -4.45
CA VAL A 70 -26.10 -11.89 -3.58
C VAL A 70 -26.58 -13.21 -4.18
N ASN A 71 -26.45 -14.28 -3.40
CA ASN A 71 -26.78 -15.62 -3.82
C ASN A 71 -28.27 -15.90 -3.64
N THR A 72 -28.90 -16.33 -4.72
CA THR A 72 -30.24 -16.93 -4.68
C THR A 72 -30.13 -18.38 -4.21
N LEU A 73 -30.94 -18.73 -3.22
CA LEU A 73 -31.01 -20.05 -2.63
C LEU A 73 -32.06 -20.90 -3.35
N GLN A 74 -33.27 -20.36 -3.50
CA GLN A 74 -34.41 -21.03 -4.11
C GLN A 74 -35.38 -20.00 -4.73
N VAL A 75 -36.13 -20.43 -5.73
CA VAL A 75 -37.25 -19.67 -6.32
C VAL A 75 -38.49 -20.56 -6.26
N GLN A 76 -39.60 -20.00 -5.80
CA GLN A 76 -40.87 -20.70 -5.66
C GLN A 76 -42.02 -19.84 -6.18
N GLU A 77 -42.88 -20.43 -6.98
CA GLU A 77 -44.18 -19.84 -7.33
C GLU A 77 -45.23 -20.39 -6.36
N GLN A 78 -46.08 -19.51 -5.82
CA GLN A 78 -47.10 -19.86 -4.85
C GLN A 78 -48.35 -18.98 -5.04
N LEU A 79 -49.52 -19.58 -4.84
CA LEU A 79 -50.77 -18.84 -4.70
C LEU A 79 -50.97 -18.51 -3.23
N PHE A 80 -51.10 -17.23 -2.91
CA PHE A 80 -51.39 -16.78 -1.55
C PHE A 80 -52.83 -16.30 -1.41
N SER A 81 -53.50 -16.74 -0.35
CA SER A 81 -54.81 -16.23 0.05
C SER A 81 -54.67 -14.80 0.62
N PHE A 82 -55.82 -14.11 0.79
CA PHE A 82 -55.82 -12.84 1.52
C PHE A 82 -55.26 -12.99 2.94
N THR A 83 -55.65 -14.05 3.64
CA THR A 83 -55.21 -14.33 5.01
C THR A 83 -53.71 -14.60 5.07
N ASP A 84 -53.17 -15.33 4.09
CA ASP A 84 -51.72 -15.61 4.06
C ASP A 84 -50.92 -14.32 3.92
N LEU A 85 -51.32 -13.42 3.02
CA LEU A 85 -50.64 -12.14 2.82
C LEU A 85 -50.80 -11.20 4.01
N GLU A 86 -51.99 -11.17 4.64
CA GLU A 86 -52.25 -10.37 5.83
C GLU A 86 -51.37 -10.82 7.01
N GLU A 87 -51.12 -12.12 7.15
CA GLU A 87 -50.20 -12.68 8.14
C GLU A 87 -48.73 -12.38 7.81
N ILE A 88 -48.32 -12.56 6.55
CA ILE A 88 -46.93 -12.32 6.10
C ILE A 88 -46.55 -10.84 6.21
N PHE A 89 -47.49 -9.94 5.91
CA PHE A 89 -47.27 -8.50 5.82
C PHE A 89 -47.99 -7.70 6.91
N SER A 90 -48.04 -8.24 8.13
CA SER A 90 -48.67 -7.54 9.25
C SER A 90 -48.01 -6.18 9.54
N ASP A 91 -48.77 -5.23 10.11
CA ASP A 91 -48.32 -3.87 10.46
C ASP A 91 -47.07 -3.82 11.35
N SER A 92 -46.73 -4.90 12.06
CA SER A 92 -45.51 -5.01 12.87
C SER A 92 -44.22 -5.17 12.04
N ILE A 93 -44.33 -5.58 10.77
CA ILE A 93 -43.21 -5.87 9.86
C ILE A 93 -42.92 -4.69 8.95
N LEU A 94 -43.98 -4.03 8.47
CA LEU A 94 -43.92 -2.87 7.57
C LEU A 94 -43.73 -1.60 8.42
N LYS A 95 -42.76 -0.75 8.03
CA LYS A 95 -42.33 0.39 8.88
C LYS A 95 -42.69 1.75 8.30
N SER A 96 -43.04 1.82 7.02
CA SER A 96 -43.37 3.07 6.34
C SER A 96 -44.76 3.06 5.72
N ASP A 97 -45.39 4.23 5.66
CA ASP A 97 -46.70 4.43 5.01
C ASP A 97 -46.68 3.99 3.54
N TYR A 98 -45.53 4.12 2.88
CA TYR A 98 -45.37 3.68 1.50
C TYR A 98 -45.45 2.15 1.37
N GLU A 99 -44.76 1.40 2.24
CA GLU A 99 -44.81 -0.06 2.25
C GLU A 99 -46.22 -0.58 2.52
N LEU A 100 -46.93 0.04 3.46
CA LEU A 100 -48.33 -0.27 3.75
C LEU A 100 -49.21 -0.04 2.52
N GLN A 101 -49.13 1.15 1.91
CA GLN A 101 -49.89 1.47 0.70
C GLN A 101 -49.55 0.54 -0.48
N PHE A 102 -48.27 0.16 -0.62
CA PHE A 102 -47.81 -0.75 -1.66
C PHE A 102 -48.45 -2.13 -1.50
N ILE A 103 -48.46 -2.68 -0.28
CA ILE A 103 -49.02 -4.00 0.01
C ILE A 103 -50.55 -4.01 0.01
N ASP A 104 -51.20 -2.93 0.46
CA ASP A 104 -52.66 -2.77 0.45
C ASP A 104 -53.25 -3.02 -0.95
N MET A 105 -52.58 -2.55 -1.99
CA MET A 105 -53.00 -2.79 -3.37
C MET A 105 -53.07 -4.31 -3.68
N TYR A 106 -52.08 -5.09 -3.22
CA TYR A 106 -52.02 -6.53 -3.47
C TYR A 106 -52.96 -7.31 -2.55
N LEU A 107 -53.12 -6.90 -1.29
CA LEU A 107 -54.14 -7.44 -0.38
C LEU A 107 -55.54 -7.29 -0.98
N MET A 108 -55.87 -6.13 -1.54
CA MET A 108 -57.16 -5.89 -2.21
C MET A 108 -57.33 -6.76 -3.46
N LYS A 109 -56.26 -7.04 -4.21
CA LYS A 109 -56.31 -7.99 -5.35
C LYS A 109 -56.53 -9.42 -4.87
N ALA A 110 -55.83 -9.85 -3.82
CA ALA A 110 -55.98 -11.18 -3.22
C ALA A 110 -57.41 -11.39 -2.71
N ARG A 111 -58.00 -10.39 -2.02
CA ARG A 111 -59.38 -10.44 -1.51
C ARG A 111 -60.43 -10.62 -2.61
N ARG A 112 -60.15 -10.15 -3.83
CA ARG A 112 -61.03 -10.29 -5.00
C ARG A 112 -60.81 -11.60 -5.76
N SER A 113 -59.69 -12.27 -5.57
CA SER A 113 -59.36 -13.54 -6.22
C SER A 113 -59.94 -14.73 -5.45
N LYS A 114 -60.63 -15.64 -6.14
CA LYS A 114 -61.13 -16.90 -5.54
C LYS A 114 -60.05 -17.98 -5.44
N GLU A 115 -58.99 -17.87 -6.24
CA GLU A 115 -57.92 -18.87 -6.37
C GLU A 115 -56.63 -18.46 -5.67
N GLY A 116 -56.62 -17.30 -4.99
CA GLY A 116 -55.42 -16.68 -4.43
C GLY A 116 -54.72 -15.74 -5.42
N LEU A 117 -53.73 -14.99 -4.94
CA LEU A 117 -52.89 -14.12 -5.74
C LEU A 117 -51.62 -14.88 -6.15
N PRO A 118 -51.31 -15.00 -7.45
CA PRO A 118 -50.04 -15.55 -7.90
C PRO A 118 -48.87 -14.67 -7.45
N THR A 119 -47.92 -15.28 -6.77
CA THR A 119 -46.73 -14.61 -6.25
C THR A 119 -45.51 -15.48 -6.50
N ILE A 120 -44.42 -14.83 -6.88
CA ILE A 120 -43.12 -15.45 -7.05
C ILE A 120 -42.24 -15.03 -5.86
N CYS A 121 -41.71 -16.01 -5.14
CA CYS A 121 -40.85 -15.81 -3.98
C CYS A 121 -39.42 -16.24 -4.32
N ILE A 122 -38.47 -15.31 -4.19
CA ILE A 122 -37.04 -15.57 -4.36
C ILE A 122 -36.39 -15.57 -2.98
N GLN A 123 -35.98 -16.75 -2.50
CA GLN A 123 -35.18 -16.88 -1.29
C GLN A 123 -33.71 -16.59 -1.61
N MET A 124 -33.10 -15.71 -0.84
CA MET A 124 -31.72 -15.23 -1.00
C MET A 124 -30.98 -15.34 0.34
N GLU A 125 -29.66 -15.33 0.28
CA GLU A 125 -28.86 -15.11 1.49
C GLU A 125 -29.22 -13.76 2.14
N LEU A 126 -29.19 -13.72 3.47
CA LEU A 126 -29.38 -12.45 4.19
C LEU A 126 -28.05 -11.69 4.22
N CYS A 127 -28.05 -10.48 3.64
CA CYS A 127 -26.94 -9.54 3.72
C CYS A 127 -27.16 -8.49 4.81
N GLY A 128 -26.11 -7.73 5.13
CA GLY A 128 -26.14 -6.58 6.02
C GLY A 128 -26.64 -5.31 5.36
N GLU A 129 -26.18 -4.18 5.87
CA GLU A 129 -26.55 -2.85 5.42
C GLU A 129 -26.08 -2.58 3.98
N THR A 130 -26.70 -1.59 3.34
CA THR A 130 -26.33 -1.17 1.98
C THR A 130 -25.05 -0.32 1.98
N LEU A 131 -24.38 -0.23 0.83
CA LEU A 131 -23.29 0.69 0.61
C LEU A 131 -23.76 2.14 0.75
N ARG A 132 -25.01 2.45 0.36
CA ARG A 132 -25.63 3.75 0.62
C ARG A 132 -25.61 4.11 2.11
N SER A 133 -26.01 3.18 2.99
CA SER A 133 -25.96 3.37 4.44
C SER A 133 -24.53 3.63 4.93
N TRP A 134 -23.56 2.88 4.40
CA TRP A 134 -22.15 3.07 4.72
C TRP A 134 -21.63 4.44 4.25
N LEU A 135 -22.04 4.94 3.09
CA LEU A 135 -21.60 6.26 2.61
C LEU A 135 -22.13 7.43 3.44
N HIS A 136 -23.24 7.24 4.17
CA HIS A 136 -23.84 8.29 5.01
C HIS A 136 -23.24 8.42 6.40
N GLU A 137 -22.50 7.43 6.89
CA GLU A 137 -21.86 7.59 8.20
C GLU A 137 -20.67 8.54 8.07
N GLY A 138 -20.58 9.53 8.95
CA GLY A 138 -19.45 10.47 8.98
C GLY A 138 -18.13 9.75 9.21
N LYS A 139 -17.36 9.56 8.15
CA LYS A 139 -16.05 8.89 8.16
C LYS A 139 -14.94 9.89 7.86
N ASP A 140 -13.80 9.73 8.54
CA ASP A 140 -12.59 10.47 8.20
C ASP A 140 -11.85 9.76 7.05
N ILE A 141 -11.81 10.39 5.88
CA ILE A 141 -11.12 9.89 4.69
C ILE A 141 -9.60 9.71 4.90
N LYS A 142 -9.01 10.39 5.89
CA LYS A 142 -7.59 10.24 6.23
C LYS A 142 -7.32 9.00 7.08
N ASN A 143 -8.37 8.36 7.62
CA ASN A 143 -8.25 7.17 8.43
C ASN A 143 -7.84 5.95 7.59
N LEU A 144 -6.77 5.28 7.98
CA LEU A 144 -6.21 4.13 7.25
C LEU A 144 -7.16 2.93 7.17
N GLU A 145 -7.93 2.65 8.23
CA GLU A 145 -8.90 1.54 8.22
C GLU A 145 -10.05 1.84 7.26
N VAL A 146 -10.49 3.11 7.20
CA VAL A 146 -11.46 3.55 6.19
C VAL A 146 -10.90 3.35 4.77
N GLN A 147 -9.65 3.74 4.52
CA GLN A 147 -9.00 3.56 3.20
C GLN A 147 -8.87 2.09 2.78
N LYS A 148 -8.60 1.19 3.73
CA LYS A 148 -8.58 -0.27 3.47
C LYS A 148 -9.97 -0.79 3.13
N ILE A 149 -10.99 -0.34 3.85
CA ILE A 149 -12.38 -0.71 3.59
C ILE A 149 -12.79 -0.19 2.20
N GLN A 150 -12.54 1.08 1.88
CA GLN A 150 -12.78 1.69 0.56
C GLN A 150 -12.15 0.86 -0.56
N LYS A 151 -10.86 0.52 -0.42
CA LYS A 151 -10.15 -0.33 -1.38
C LYS A 151 -10.82 -1.69 -1.55
N THR A 152 -11.18 -2.35 -0.46
CA THR A 152 -11.77 -3.70 -0.51
C THR A 152 -13.16 -3.67 -1.14
N ILE A 153 -13.98 -2.66 -0.81
CA ILE A 153 -15.27 -2.42 -1.47
C ILE A 153 -15.08 -2.31 -2.98
N ILE A 154 -14.16 -1.46 -3.43
CA ILE A 154 -13.91 -1.22 -4.86
C ILE A 154 -13.44 -2.50 -5.57
N LEU A 155 -12.58 -3.30 -4.94
CA LEU A 155 -12.13 -4.58 -5.49
C LEU A 155 -13.28 -5.58 -5.61
N ASN A 156 -14.12 -5.73 -4.60
CA ASN A 156 -15.28 -6.62 -4.65
C ASN A 156 -16.29 -6.19 -5.72
N LEU A 157 -16.49 -4.88 -5.92
CA LEU A 157 -17.34 -4.35 -6.99
C LEU A 157 -16.80 -4.69 -8.38
N VAL A 158 -15.49 -4.48 -8.59
CA VAL A 158 -14.80 -4.84 -9.84
C VAL A 158 -14.93 -6.33 -10.12
N GLU A 159 -14.70 -7.17 -9.11
CA GLU A 159 -14.76 -8.64 -9.23
C GLU A 159 -16.18 -9.13 -9.53
N GLY A 160 -17.19 -8.68 -8.76
CA GLY A 160 -18.58 -9.07 -8.95
C GLY A 160 -19.14 -8.63 -10.29
N LEU A 161 -18.86 -7.39 -10.72
CA LEU A 161 -19.34 -6.90 -12.01
C LEU A 161 -18.60 -7.57 -13.18
N LYS A 162 -17.30 -7.85 -13.03
CA LYS A 162 -16.54 -8.61 -14.02
C LYS A 162 -17.12 -10.00 -14.22
N PHE A 163 -17.47 -10.68 -13.13
CA PHE A 163 -18.11 -11.97 -13.20
C PHE A 163 -19.42 -11.92 -14.01
N LEU A 164 -20.29 -10.93 -13.77
CA LEU A 164 -21.53 -10.76 -14.55
C LEU A 164 -21.24 -10.57 -16.05
N HIS A 165 -20.33 -9.64 -16.38
CA HIS A 165 -19.99 -9.35 -17.78
C HIS A 165 -19.34 -10.53 -18.50
N ASP A 166 -18.49 -11.30 -17.81
CA ASP A 166 -17.87 -12.52 -18.37
C ASP A 166 -18.95 -13.58 -18.70
N HIS A 167 -20.05 -13.62 -17.92
CA HIS A 167 -21.25 -14.43 -18.18
C HIS A 167 -22.27 -13.75 -19.11
N LYS A 168 -21.89 -12.65 -19.77
CA LYS A 168 -22.74 -11.87 -20.70
C LYS A 168 -23.99 -11.27 -20.05
N ILE A 169 -23.94 -10.99 -18.75
CA ILE A 169 -25.02 -10.34 -18.00
C ILE A 169 -24.66 -8.87 -17.79
N ILE A 170 -25.57 -7.97 -18.17
CA ILE A 170 -25.50 -6.53 -17.85
C ILE A 170 -26.45 -6.26 -16.67
N HIS A 171 -25.99 -5.53 -15.65
CA HIS A 171 -26.75 -5.20 -14.44
C HIS A 171 -27.85 -4.15 -14.68
N ARG A 172 -27.49 -3.02 -15.33
CA ARG A 172 -28.37 -1.91 -15.77
C ARG A 172 -28.95 -1.00 -14.67
N ASP A 173 -28.88 -1.39 -13.39
CA ASP A 173 -29.27 -0.52 -12.26
C ASP A 173 -28.24 -0.57 -11.12
N LEU A 174 -26.96 -0.43 -11.47
CA LEU A 174 -25.89 -0.44 -10.48
C LEU A 174 -25.88 0.89 -9.71
N LYS A 175 -26.07 0.82 -8.40
CA LYS A 175 -26.11 1.95 -7.47
C LYS A 175 -25.81 1.50 -6.04
N PRO A 176 -25.41 2.39 -5.12
CA PRO A 176 -25.05 1.99 -3.75
C PRO A 176 -26.16 1.32 -2.93
N GLU A 177 -27.43 1.52 -3.28
CA GLU A 177 -28.58 0.83 -2.66
C GLU A 177 -28.65 -0.66 -3.04
N ASN A 178 -28.13 -1.02 -4.22
CA ASN A 178 -28.12 -2.39 -4.74
C ASN A 178 -26.80 -3.12 -4.43
N ILE A 179 -25.96 -2.54 -3.56
CA ILE A 179 -24.72 -3.12 -3.08
C ILE A 179 -24.85 -3.27 -1.57
N MET A 180 -24.69 -4.49 -1.05
CA MET A 180 -24.85 -4.77 0.38
C MET A 180 -23.58 -5.37 0.97
N PHE A 181 -23.32 -5.14 2.23
CA PHE A 181 -22.28 -5.86 2.95
C PHE A 181 -22.71 -7.30 3.22
N SER A 182 -21.76 -8.24 3.23
CA SER A 182 -22.07 -9.66 3.41
C SER A 182 -22.87 -9.98 4.67
N LYS A 183 -22.65 -9.21 5.75
CA LYS A 183 -23.35 -9.32 7.04
C LYS A 183 -23.49 -7.93 7.67
N SER A 184 -24.32 -7.85 8.72
CA SER A 184 -24.51 -6.64 9.51
C SER A 184 -23.20 -6.07 10.07
N GLY A 185 -23.22 -4.78 10.42
CA GLY A 185 -22.05 -4.05 10.89
C GLY A 185 -21.02 -3.80 9.78
N PHE A 186 -21.48 -3.64 8.54
CA PHE A 186 -20.62 -3.37 7.37
C PHE A 186 -19.50 -4.41 7.15
N SER A 187 -19.82 -5.69 7.33
CA SER A 187 -18.87 -6.79 7.17
C SER A 187 -18.59 -7.10 5.69
N LEU A 188 -17.32 -7.00 5.28
CA LEU A 188 -16.86 -7.36 3.94
C LEU A 188 -16.88 -8.88 3.68
N PRO A 189 -16.98 -9.35 2.42
CA PRO A 189 -17.01 -8.57 1.18
C PRO A 189 -18.34 -7.83 0.97
N VAL A 190 -18.36 -6.85 0.06
CA VAL A 190 -19.62 -6.32 -0.48
C VAL A 190 -20.14 -7.21 -1.61
N LYS A 191 -21.46 -7.21 -1.79
CA LYS A 191 -22.20 -8.06 -2.72
C LYS A 191 -23.14 -7.22 -3.58
N ILE A 192 -23.08 -7.41 -4.90
CA ILE A 192 -24.02 -6.79 -5.84
C ILE A 192 -25.31 -7.62 -5.84
N GLY A 193 -26.45 -6.95 -5.68
CA GLY A 193 -27.79 -7.54 -5.66
C GLY A 193 -28.78 -6.79 -6.54
N ASP A 194 -30.06 -7.18 -6.44
CA ASP A 194 -31.19 -6.71 -7.27
C ASP A 194 -31.01 -6.90 -8.78
N PHE A 195 -31.22 -8.15 -9.21
CA PHE A 195 -31.08 -8.55 -10.61
C PHE A 195 -32.33 -8.26 -11.46
N GLY A 196 -33.31 -7.52 -10.93
CA GLY A 196 -34.60 -7.29 -11.58
C GLY A 196 -34.51 -6.58 -12.93
N LEU A 197 -33.44 -5.83 -13.19
CA LEU A 197 -33.22 -5.13 -14.46
C LEU A 197 -32.13 -5.75 -15.34
N CYS A 198 -31.54 -6.85 -14.88
CA CYS A 198 -30.44 -7.53 -15.56
C CYS A 198 -30.87 -8.10 -16.92
N ARG A 199 -29.89 -8.22 -17.82
CA ARG A 199 -30.12 -8.80 -19.16
C ARG A 199 -28.93 -9.63 -19.63
N ILE A 200 -29.23 -10.83 -20.13
CA ILE A 200 -28.27 -11.67 -20.85
C ILE A 200 -28.17 -11.16 -22.30
N ILE A 201 -26.96 -10.86 -22.76
CA ILE A 201 -26.70 -10.47 -24.15
C ILE A 201 -26.55 -11.74 -24.99
N HIS A 202 -27.45 -11.96 -25.96
CA HIS A 202 -27.26 -12.97 -27.00
C HIS A 202 -26.49 -12.39 -28.19
N ASN A 203 -25.75 -13.24 -28.93
CA ASN A 203 -24.90 -12.78 -30.05
C ASN A 203 -25.68 -11.99 -31.12
N GLU A 204 -26.98 -12.24 -31.31
CA GLU A 204 -27.83 -11.49 -32.26
C GLU A 204 -28.22 -10.09 -31.76
N ASP A 205 -28.27 -9.88 -30.44
CA ASP A 205 -28.55 -8.59 -29.79
C ASP A 205 -27.33 -7.63 -29.87
N SER A 206 -26.12 -8.18 -30.09
CA SER A 206 -24.89 -7.40 -30.27
C SER A 206 -24.76 -6.72 -31.65
N VAL A 207 -25.52 -7.21 -32.65
CA VAL A 207 -25.45 -6.73 -34.05
C VAL A 207 -26.51 -5.67 -34.36
N THR A 208 -27.63 -5.63 -33.62
CA THR A 208 -28.80 -4.81 -33.98
C THR A 208 -29.03 -3.58 -33.09
N GLY A 209 -28.28 -3.42 -31.99
CA GLY A 209 -28.37 -2.25 -31.10
C GLY A 209 -29.75 -1.97 -30.49
N ARG A 210 -30.73 -2.87 -30.66
CA ARG A 210 -32.13 -2.64 -30.27
C ARG A 210 -32.47 -3.36 -28.98
N LEU A 211 -32.09 -2.77 -27.86
CA LEU A 211 -32.48 -3.24 -26.53
C LEU A 211 -33.47 -2.24 -25.92
N THR A 212 -34.75 -2.38 -26.27
CA THR A 212 -35.97 -1.84 -25.60
C THR A 212 -35.88 -0.47 -24.90
N LYS A 213 -36.61 0.51 -25.44
CA LYS A 213 -36.85 1.85 -24.86
C LYS A 213 -37.58 1.77 -23.52
N SER A 214 -36.86 1.74 -22.40
CA SER A 214 -37.44 2.00 -21.09
C SER A 214 -36.36 2.68 -20.24
N GLY A 215 -36.42 4.00 -20.12
CA GLY A 215 -35.51 4.79 -19.30
C GLY A 215 -35.72 4.50 -17.81
N VAL A 216 -35.18 3.37 -17.35
CA VAL A 216 -35.28 2.85 -15.99
C VAL A 216 -33.90 2.97 -15.32
N GLY A 217 -33.89 3.41 -14.06
CA GLY A 217 -32.70 3.56 -13.20
C GLY A 217 -32.74 4.86 -12.38
N THR A 218 -31.99 4.91 -11.26
CA THR A 218 -31.81 6.17 -10.50
C THR A 218 -31.02 7.15 -11.37
N LYS A 219 -31.61 8.31 -11.71
CA LYS A 219 -31.08 9.25 -12.72
C LYS A 219 -29.61 9.65 -12.52
N ALA A 220 -29.11 9.67 -11.28
CA ALA A 220 -27.75 10.09 -10.96
C ALA A 220 -26.65 9.14 -11.46
N TYR A 221 -26.88 7.82 -11.46
CA TYR A 221 -25.87 6.81 -11.86
C TYR A 221 -26.04 6.32 -13.30
N MET A 222 -27.07 6.81 -14.00
CA MET A 222 -27.45 6.35 -15.33
C MET A 222 -26.52 6.91 -16.40
N ALA A 223 -25.96 6.03 -17.23
CA ALA A 223 -25.10 6.45 -18.33
C ALA A 223 -25.88 7.28 -19.38
N PRO A 224 -25.27 8.29 -20.02
CA PRO A 224 -25.98 9.20 -20.94
C PRO A 224 -26.65 8.50 -22.13
N GLU A 225 -26.03 7.46 -22.69
CA GLU A 225 -26.51 6.68 -23.85
C GLU A 225 -27.74 5.81 -23.53
N ILE A 226 -28.02 5.58 -22.25
CA ILE A 226 -29.22 4.84 -21.85
C ILE A 226 -30.49 5.58 -22.28
N ARG A 227 -30.46 6.92 -22.34
CA ARG A 227 -31.58 7.73 -22.82
C ARG A 227 -31.88 7.50 -24.31
N THR A 228 -30.90 7.04 -25.09
CA THR A 228 -31.05 6.75 -26.52
C THR A 228 -31.41 5.28 -26.80
N GLY A 229 -31.43 4.42 -25.78
CA GLY A 229 -31.94 3.05 -25.86
C GLY A 229 -30.92 1.97 -26.23
N GLU A 230 -29.62 2.29 -26.17
CA GLU A 230 -28.55 1.32 -26.41
C GLU A 230 -27.94 0.89 -25.06
N TYR A 231 -28.22 -0.34 -24.63
CA TYR A 231 -27.68 -0.90 -23.39
C TYR A 231 -26.53 -1.85 -23.70
N THR A 232 -25.32 -1.54 -23.25
CA THR A 232 -24.21 -2.48 -23.28
C THR A 232 -23.56 -2.53 -21.89
N GLN A 233 -22.58 -3.40 -21.69
CA GLN A 233 -21.75 -3.41 -20.48
C GLN A 233 -21.10 -2.04 -20.16
N GLN A 234 -21.05 -1.14 -21.15
CA GLN A 234 -20.53 0.23 -21.00
C GLN A 234 -21.40 1.08 -20.07
N ALA A 235 -22.69 0.80 -19.96
CA ALA A 235 -23.57 1.47 -19.02
C ALA A 235 -23.18 1.13 -17.57
N ASP A 236 -22.88 -0.14 -17.30
CA ASP A 236 -22.43 -0.59 -15.98
C ASP A 236 -21.02 -0.03 -15.65
N PHE A 237 -20.14 0.12 -16.64
CA PHE A 237 -18.85 0.79 -16.47
C PHE A 237 -19.02 2.25 -16.02
N PHE A 238 -19.97 2.97 -16.60
CA PHE A 238 -20.25 4.34 -16.21
C PHE A 238 -20.73 4.42 -14.75
N SER A 239 -21.72 3.60 -14.39
CA SER A 239 -22.23 3.54 -13.01
C SER A 239 -21.15 3.11 -12.02
N LEU A 240 -20.30 2.13 -12.38
CA LEU A 240 -19.16 1.72 -11.57
C LEU A 240 -18.18 2.87 -11.33
N GLY A 241 -17.87 3.66 -12.36
CA GLY A 241 -16.95 4.81 -12.23
C GLY A 241 -17.43 5.85 -11.20
N LEU A 242 -18.74 6.15 -11.21
CA LEU A 242 -19.35 7.06 -10.24
C LEU A 242 -19.34 6.48 -8.82
N ILE A 243 -19.67 5.19 -8.66
CA ILE A 243 -19.64 4.51 -7.35
C ILE A 243 -18.22 4.43 -6.79
N ILE A 244 -17.22 4.13 -7.63
CA ILE A 244 -15.81 4.12 -7.22
C ILE A 244 -15.40 5.49 -6.69
N TRP A 245 -15.80 6.57 -7.37
CA TRP A 245 -15.47 7.92 -6.94
C TRP A 245 -16.13 8.26 -5.60
N GLU A 246 -17.42 7.96 -5.48
CA GLU A 246 -18.20 8.15 -4.26
C GLU A 246 -17.62 7.38 -3.07
N VAL A 247 -17.24 6.11 -3.26
CA VAL A 247 -16.59 5.30 -2.21
C VAL A 247 -15.23 5.87 -1.84
N ALA A 248 -14.40 6.25 -2.82
CA ALA A 248 -13.04 6.67 -2.56
C ALA A 248 -12.93 8.07 -1.94
N GLN A 249 -13.88 8.97 -2.24
CA GLN A 249 -13.79 10.39 -1.89
C GLN A 249 -15.00 10.94 -1.12
N PHE A 250 -16.01 10.13 -0.84
CA PHE A 250 -17.24 10.53 -0.17
C PHE A 250 -17.92 11.74 -0.85
N VAL A 251 -17.86 11.80 -2.19
CA VAL A 251 -18.51 12.85 -2.97
C VAL A 251 -20.03 12.66 -3.00
N THR A 252 -20.76 13.77 -3.18
CA THR A 252 -22.22 13.72 -3.32
C THR A 252 -22.63 13.63 -4.79
N PHE A 253 -23.87 13.22 -5.06
CA PHE A 253 -24.34 13.04 -6.44
C PHE A 253 -24.37 14.36 -7.23
N GLU A 254 -24.50 15.52 -6.57
CA GLU A 254 -24.44 16.83 -7.23
C GLU A 254 -23.06 17.12 -7.86
N MET A 255 -22.01 16.47 -7.35
CA MET A 255 -20.65 16.62 -7.89
C MET A 255 -20.45 15.82 -9.19
N PHE A 256 -21.33 14.87 -9.51
CA PHE A 256 -21.20 14.06 -10.73
C PHE A 256 -21.28 14.90 -12.00
N ASP A 257 -22.07 15.96 -11.99
CA ASP A 257 -22.21 16.85 -13.15
C ASP A 257 -20.89 17.60 -13.45
N GLN A 258 -20.08 17.94 -12.44
CA GLN A 258 -18.77 18.58 -12.66
C GLN A 258 -17.81 17.65 -13.43
N LEU A 259 -17.81 16.36 -13.08
CA LEU A 259 -16.98 15.39 -13.77
C LEU A 259 -17.52 15.04 -15.16
N VAL A 260 -18.83 14.84 -15.28
CA VAL A 260 -19.45 14.25 -16.48
C VAL A 260 -19.86 15.33 -17.49
N ILE A 261 -20.49 16.42 -17.05
CA ILE A 261 -21.01 17.48 -17.91
C ILE A 261 -19.92 18.52 -18.19
N ASP A 262 -19.26 19.02 -17.14
CA ASP A 262 -18.23 20.06 -17.28
C ASP A 262 -16.87 19.48 -17.73
N GLU A 263 -16.73 18.15 -17.72
CA GLU A 263 -15.50 17.42 -18.00
C GLU A 263 -14.30 17.85 -17.15
N ASP A 264 -14.56 18.38 -15.95
CA ASP A 264 -13.50 18.73 -15.02
C ASP A 264 -12.94 17.46 -14.37
N ARG A 265 -11.75 17.06 -14.82
CA ARG A 265 -11.06 15.86 -14.32
C ARG A 265 -10.32 16.11 -13.02
N TYR A 266 -10.10 17.38 -12.65
CA TYR A 266 -9.33 17.75 -11.46
C TYR A 266 -10.14 17.59 -10.16
N VAL A 267 -11.46 17.42 -10.27
CA VAL A 267 -12.35 17.08 -9.15
C VAL A 267 -12.10 15.69 -8.58
N VAL A 268 -11.43 14.80 -9.34
CA VAL A 268 -11.06 13.47 -8.86
C VAL A 268 -9.61 13.48 -8.39
N HIS A 269 -9.42 13.36 -7.08
CA HIS A 269 -8.08 13.34 -6.47
C HIS A 269 -7.45 11.94 -6.40
N GLU A 270 -6.12 11.87 -6.25
CA GLU A 270 -5.43 10.61 -5.99
C GLU A 270 -5.80 10.04 -4.61
N HIS A 271 -5.95 8.72 -4.52
CA HIS A 271 -6.25 8.03 -3.27
C HIS A 271 -5.02 7.23 -2.79
N PRO A 272 -4.65 7.27 -1.49
CA PRO A 272 -3.39 6.70 -0.99
C PRO A 272 -3.16 5.22 -1.30
N MET A 273 -4.24 4.42 -1.38
CA MET A 273 -4.16 2.97 -1.64
C MET A 273 -4.62 2.55 -3.04
N LEU A 274 -5.09 3.50 -3.87
CA LEU A 274 -5.69 3.24 -5.18
C LEU A 274 -5.00 4.10 -6.23
N ALA A 275 -3.73 3.81 -6.51
CA ALA A 275 -2.95 4.59 -7.47
C ALA A 275 -3.61 4.61 -8.85
N GLY A 276 -3.71 5.79 -9.48
CA GLY A 276 -4.35 5.95 -10.79
C GLY A 276 -5.87 6.03 -10.72
N LEU A 277 -6.44 6.22 -9.52
CA LEU A 277 -7.87 6.45 -9.32
C LEU A 277 -8.46 7.53 -10.25
N PRO A 278 -7.83 8.71 -10.43
CA PRO A 278 -8.37 9.74 -11.33
C PRO A 278 -8.51 9.25 -12.77
N GLU A 279 -7.54 8.49 -13.29
CA GLU A 279 -7.61 7.94 -14.64
C GLU A 279 -8.74 6.91 -14.77
N VAL A 280 -8.88 6.00 -13.79
CA VAL A 280 -9.91 4.96 -13.82
C VAL A 280 -11.30 5.58 -13.80
N VAL A 281 -11.57 6.46 -12.82
CA VAL A 281 -12.86 7.13 -12.66
C VAL A 281 -13.18 7.93 -13.93
N THR A 282 -12.27 8.79 -14.37
CA THR A 282 -12.49 9.65 -15.55
C THR A 282 -12.78 8.85 -16.80
N LYS A 283 -12.04 7.77 -17.06
CA LYS A 283 -12.26 6.95 -18.26
C LYS A 283 -13.56 6.18 -18.18
N LEU A 284 -13.92 5.62 -17.03
CA LEU A 284 -15.19 4.91 -16.85
C LEU A 284 -16.40 5.83 -17.05
N THR A 285 -16.31 7.09 -16.63
CA THR A 285 -17.44 8.06 -16.65
C THR A 285 -17.50 8.93 -17.90
N LYS A 286 -16.74 8.61 -18.95
CA LYS A 286 -16.81 9.37 -20.22
C LYS A 286 -18.20 9.34 -20.84
N ARG A 287 -18.67 10.47 -21.36
CA ARG A 287 -19.99 10.54 -22.02
C ARG A 287 -20.04 9.69 -23.30
N SER A 288 -18.97 9.71 -24.08
CA SER A 288 -18.83 8.87 -25.28
C SER A 288 -18.40 7.46 -24.90
N VAL A 289 -19.21 6.47 -25.28
CA VAL A 289 -18.91 5.05 -25.07
C VAL A 289 -17.55 4.64 -25.68
N LYS A 290 -17.17 5.23 -26.82
CA LYS A 290 -15.90 4.93 -27.51
C LYS A 290 -14.67 5.41 -26.75
N GLU A 291 -14.83 6.35 -25.82
CA GLU A 291 -13.74 6.91 -25.01
C GLU A 291 -13.60 6.24 -23.65
N ARG A 292 -14.56 5.37 -23.27
CA ARG A 292 -14.47 4.54 -22.08
C ARG A 292 -13.48 3.41 -22.27
N PHE A 293 -13.16 2.71 -21.18
CA PHE A 293 -12.49 1.42 -21.30
C PHE A 293 -13.37 0.45 -22.09
N GLN A 294 -12.78 -0.23 -23.08
CA GLN A 294 -13.53 -1.14 -23.93
C GLN A 294 -13.57 -2.56 -23.35
N THR A 295 -12.60 -2.90 -22.52
CA THR A 295 -12.43 -4.23 -21.94
C THR A 295 -12.10 -4.18 -20.46
N TRP A 296 -12.48 -5.23 -19.72
CA TRP A 296 -12.00 -5.44 -18.35
C TRP A 296 -10.48 -5.50 -18.26
N HIS A 297 -9.80 -5.94 -19.32
CA HIS A 297 -8.33 -5.98 -19.34
C HIS A 297 -7.73 -4.57 -19.24
N GLU A 298 -8.31 -3.57 -19.91
CA GLU A 298 -7.87 -2.18 -19.78
C GLU A 298 -8.13 -1.62 -18.39
N VAL A 299 -9.32 -1.86 -17.83
CA VAL A 299 -9.67 -1.44 -16.45
C VAL A 299 -8.67 -2.04 -15.46
N VAL A 300 -8.46 -3.35 -15.54
CA VAL A 300 -7.52 -4.08 -14.68
C VAL A 300 -6.10 -3.60 -14.88
N ASN A 301 -5.67 -3.32 -16.11
CA ASN A 301 -4.30 -2.85 -16.39
C ASN A 301 -3.97 -1.54 -15.67
N VAL A 302 -4.91 -0.59 -15.65
CA VAL A 302 -4.73 0.66 -14.90
C VAL A 302 -4.87 0.41 -13.40
N ALA A 303 -5.80 -0.46 -12.99
CA ALA A 303 -6.03 -0.84 -11.60
C ALA A 303 -5.10 -1.95 -11.06
N LYS A 304 -4.00 -2.32 -11.75
CA LYS A 304 -3.10 -3.43 -11.35
C LYS A 304 -2.56 -3.24 -9.93
N GLY A 305 -2.22 -2.00 -9.57
CA GLY A 305 -1.76 -1.67 -8.21
C GLY A 305 -2.84 -1.82 -7.12
N TRP A 306 -4.11 -1.97 -7.50
CA TRP A 306 -5.21 -2.18 -6.56
C TRP A 306 -5.31 -3.67 -6.21
N MET A 307 -5.16 -4.55 -7.20
CA MET A 307 -5.37 -6.01 -7.09
C MET A 307 -4.16 -6.80 -6.55
N GLU A 308 -2.94 -6.26 -6.61
CA GLU A 308 -1.72 -6.94 -6.14
C GLU A 308 -1.57 -7.05 -4.61
N LEU A 309 -2.66 -6.98 -3.85
CA LEU A 309 -2.63 -7.04 -2.37
C LEU A 309 -3.46 -8.18 -1.76
N ASP A 310 -3.86 -9.18 -2.56
CA ASP A 310 -4.38 -10.45 -2.05
C ASP A 310 -3.31 -11.54 -2.11
N GLY A 311 -2.76 -11.87 -0.94
CA GLY A 311 -2.26 -13.19 -0.59
C GLY A 311 -1.27 -13.85 -1.55
N THR A 312 -0.03 -13.36 -1.58
CA THR A 312 1.27 -14.10 -1.74
C THR A 312 2.42 -13.18 -2.19
N ALA A 313 2.14 -11.97 -2.69
CA ALA A 313 3.14 -10.96 -3.08
C ALA A 313 3.30 -9.79 -2.08
N ALA A 314 2.64 -9.85 -0.91
CA ALA A 314 2.38 -8.76 0.03
C ALA A 314 3.61 -8.07 0.69
N ASN A 315 4.82 -8.50 0.38
CA ASN A 315 6.04 -7.95 0.94
C ASN A 315 6.80 -7.06 -0.04
N CYS A 316 6.21 -6.56 -1.13
CA CYS A 316 6.93 -5.66 -2.05
C CYS A 316 6.10 -4.42 -2.44
N MET A 317 6.49 -3.25 -1.93
CA MET A 317 5.89 -1.95 -2.24
C MET A 317 6.78 -1.16 -3.20
N THR A 318 6.21 -0.48 -4.18
CA THR A 318 6.96 0.45 -5.05
C THR A 318 6.60 1.88 -4.68
N VAL A 319 7.62 2.71 -4.48
CA VAL A 319 7.50 4.09 -4.03
C VAL A 319 8.11 5.01 -5.07
N ARG A 320 7.42 6.12 -5.37
CA ARG A 320 7.75 7.03 -6.49
C ARG A 320 8.19 8.42 -6.05
N ASN A 321 7.86 8.83 -4.83
CA ASN A 321 8.14 10.17 -4.31
C ASN A 321 8.24 10.20 -2.78
N SER A 322 8.59 11.36 -2.23
CA SER A 322 8.77 11.61 -0.79
C SER A 322 7.53 11.33 0.05
N VAL A 323 6.33 11.63 -0.47
CA VAL A 323 5.06 11.45 0.26
C VAL A 323 4.75 9.96 0.40
N GLU A 324 4.87 9.22 -0.70
CA GLU A 324 4.70 7.77 -0.69
C GLU A 324 5.72 7.09 0.23
N LEU A 325 6.98 7.52 0.24
CA LEU A 325 8.00 6.94 1.11
C LEU A 325 7.65 7.15 2.57
N ARG A 326 7.25 8.37 2.93
CA ARG A 326 6.87 8.72 4.31
C ARG A 326 5.66 7.91 4.78
N SER A 327 4.62 7.82 3.97
CA SER A 327 3.44 7.02 4.28
C SER A 327 3.79 5.54 4.40
N CYS A 328 4.60 5.02 3.48
CA CYS A 328 5.04 3.64 3.47
C CYS A 328 5.82 3.27 4.74
N LEU A 329 6.79 4.09 5.15
CA LEU A 329 7.57 3.88 6.38
C LEU A 329 6.70 3.89 7.65
N GLY A 330 5.59 4.64 7.66
CA GLY A 330 4.65 4.66 8.79
C GLY A 330 3.78 3.39 8.93
N ILE A 331 3.59 2.63 7.85
CA ILE A 331 2.66 1.49 7.80
C ILE A 331 3.34 0.15 7.44
N VAL A 332 4.64 0.17 7.17
CA VAL A 332 5.39 -1.01 6.71
C VAL A 332 5.38 -2.14 7.76
N ARG A 333 5.22 -3.38 7.29
CA ARG A 333 5.25 -4.58 8.12
C ARG A 333 6.62 -5.27 8.05
N PRO A 334 7.04 -5.99 9.11
CA PRO A 334 8.21 -6.87 9.05
C PRO A 334 8.12 -7.85 7.87
N GLY A 335 9.26 -8.10 7.21
CA GLY A 335 9.41 -8.88 6.00
C GLY A 335 9.22 -8.10 4.69
N ALA A 336 8.79 -6.83 4.74
CA ALA A 336 8.50 -6.05 3.55
C ALA A 336 9.74 -5.49 2.84
N VAL A 337 9.59 -5.26 1.54
CA VAL A 337 10.56 -4.72 0.59
C VAL A 337 9.97 -3.46 -0.04
N ILE A 338 10.60 -2.32 0.18
CA ILE A 338 10.24 -1.02 -0.38
C ILE A 338 11.19 -0.72 -1.54
N LYS A 339 10.68 -0.73 -2.77
CA LYS A 339 11.42 -0.41 -4.00
C LYS A 339 11.23 1.05 -4.35
N LEU A 340 12.28 1.85 -4.24
CA LEU A 340 12.29 3.24 -4.68
C LEU A 340 12.50 3.30 -6.20
N ARG A 341 11.66 4.06 -6.91
CA ARG A 341 11.87 4.40 -8.31
C ARG A 341 12.97 5.46 -8.45
N ASP A 342 13.43 5.63 -9.69
CA ASP A 342 14.31 6.73 -10.07
C ASP A 342 13.62 8.06 -9.74
N GLY A 343 14.35 8.99 -9.13
CA GLY A 343 13.78 10.26 -8.66
C GLY A 343 14.44 10.79 -7.39
N VAL A 344 13.92 11.92 -6.94
CA VAL A 344 14.41 12.65 -5.75
C VAL A 344 13.40 12.52 -4.62
N TYR A 345 13.89 12.12 -3.44
CA TYR A 345 13.12 11.93 -2.21
C TYR A 345 13.59 12.94 -1.18
N ILE A 346 12.70 13.87 -0.81
CA ILE A 346 12.98 14.95 0.13
C ILE A 346 12.62 14.50 1.54
N GLY A 347 13.64 14.30 2.37
CA GLY A 347 13.51 13.86 3.77
C GLY A 347 13.24 15.01 4.76
N PRO A 348 13.24 14.72 6.07
CA PRO A 348 13.77 13.51 6.72
C PRO A 348 12.83 12.29 6.64
N PHE A 349 13.40 11.10 6.88
CA PHE A 349 12.71 9.82 6.94
C PHE A 349 13.15 9.00 8.16
N THR A 350 12.23 8.24 8.74
CA THR A 350 12.48 7.38 9.91
C THR A 350 11.91 6.00 9.67
N LEU A 351 12.70 4.95 9.89
CA LEU A 351 12.30 3.55 9.86
C LEU A 351 12.28 2.97 11.27
N GLU A 352 11.07 2.77 11.80
CA GLU A 352 10.84 2.28 13.16
C GLU A 352 10.49 0.78 13.21
N ARG A 353 10.29 0.14 12.06
CA ARG A 353 9.86 -1.27 11.98
C ARG A 353 11.02 -2.16 11.54
N SER A 354 11.24 -3.25 12.28
CA SER A 354 12.32 -4.21 12.05
C SER A 354 12.04 -5.13 10.86
N ASN A 355 13.10 -5.75 10.34
CA ASN A 355 13.04 -6.68 9.21
C ASN A 355 12.40 -6.05 7.95
N VAL A 356 12.85 -4.85 7.56
CA VAL A 356 12.38 -4.15 6.36
C VAL A 356 13.55 -3.91 5.40
N THR A 357 13.34 -4.20 4.12
CA THR A 357 14.31 -3.92 3.06
C THR A 357 13.90 -2.69 2.25
N ILE A 358 14.78 -1.72 2.07
CA ILE A 358 14.60 -0.55 1.20
C ILE A 358 15.64 -0.62 0.08
N LEU A 359 15.16 -0.64 -1.16
CA LEU A 359 15.96 -0.84 -2.37
C LEU A 359 15.75 0.30 -3.35
N GLY A 360 16.78 1.12 -3.58
CA GLY A 360 16.82 2.06 -4.68
C GLY A 360 17.41 1.48 -5.97
N ARG A 361 17.64 2.36 -6.93
CA ARG A 361 18.22 2.06 -8.26
C ARG A 361 19.62 2.64 -8.46
N GLY A 362 20.32 2.92 -7.36
CA GLY A 362 21.68 3.43 -7.33
C GLY A 362 21.69 4.96 -7.43
N PRO A 363 22.55 5.55 -8.29
CA PRO A 363 22.73 7.01 -8.35
C PRO A 363 21.48 7.77 -8.82
N ASN A 364 20.54 7.09 -9.48
CA ASN A 364 19.27 7.68 -9.94
C ASN A 364 18.20 7.77 -8.85
N THR A 365 18.41 7.15 -7.69
CA THR A 365 17.53 7.27 -6.51
C THR A 365 18.21 8.17 -5.49
N VAL A 366 17.84 9.44 -5.49
CA VAL A 366 18.50 10.48 -4.68
C VAL A 366 17.64 10.82 -3.47
N ILE A 367 18.20 10.75 -2.27
CA ILE A 367 17.60 11.23 -1.02
C ILE A 367 18.30 12.55 -0.65
N LYS A 368 17.53 13.63 -0.51
CA LYS A 368 18.04 14.98 -0.29
C LYS A 368 17.31 15.68 0.86
N ASN A 369 18.02 16.58 1.53
CA ASN A 369 17.46 17.42 2.58
C ASN A 369 16.48 18.46 2.01
N LYS A 370 15.45 18.80 2.78
CA LYS A 370 14.71 20.05 2.55
C LYS A 370 15.63 21.24 2.84
N GLU A 371 15.50 22.34 2.09
CA GLU A 371 16.26 23.56 2.36
C GLU A 371 16.11 24.00 3.83
N GLY A 372 17.23 24.35 4.47
CA GLY A 372 17.29 24.78 5.86
C GLY A 372 17.17 23.66 6.91
N HIS A 373 17.10 22.38 6.51
CA HIS A 373 17.04 21.27 7.47
C HIS A 373 18.40 21.02 8.16
N ASN A 374 18.40 21.09 9.49
CA ASN A 374 19.54 20.73 10.33
C ASN A 374 19.21 19.42 11.07
N GLY A 375 19.96 18.34 10.81
CA GLY A 375 19.73 17.03 11.44
C GLY A 375 20.05 15.84 10.54
N THR A 376 19.72 14.64 11.01
CA THR A 376 19.86 13.38 10.26
C THR A 376 18.79 13.26 9.19
N LEU A 377 19.18 12.89 7.96
CA LEU A 377 18.24 12.76 6.84
C LEU A 377 17.45 11.45 6.87
N PHE A 378 18.09 10.36 7.31
CA PHE A 378 17.46 9.04 7.40
C PHE A 378 17.83 8.35 8.71
N GLU A 379 16.83 8.08 9.54
CA GLU A 379 17.01 7.37 10.80
C GLU A 379 16.50 5.93 10.70
N ILE A 380 17.35 4.96 11.04
CA ILE A 380 16.97 3.55 11.18
C ILE A 380 17.00 3.22 12.67
N ILE A 381 15.84 3.38 13.31
CA ILE A 381 15.65 3.06 14.74
C ILE A 381 15.56 1.54 14.93
N ALA A 382 15.02 0.84 13.93
CA ALA A 382 14.75 -0.59 13.98
C ALA A 382 15.97 -1.49 13.69
N SER A 383 15.78 -2.80 13.91
CA SER A 383 16.80 -3.83 13.73
C SER A 383 16.52 -4.73 12.51
N GLU A 384 17.52 -5.44 12.03
CA GLU A 384 17.41 -6.40 10.91
C GLU A 384 16.90 -5.80 9.59
N CYS A 385 17.06 -4.49 9.40
CA CYS A 385 16.66 -3.78 8.18
C CYS A 385 17.80 -3.73 7.17
N THR A 386 17.45 -3.57 5.89
CA THR A 386 18.41 -3.39 4.80
C THR A 386 18.13 -2.08 4.06
N LEU A 387 19.15 -1.26 3.82
CA LEU A 387 19.08 -0.09 2.93
C LEU A 387 20.16 -0.21 1.84
N ARG A 388 19.76 -0.18 0.56
CA ARG A 388 20.68 -0.43 -0.54
C ARG A 388 20.40 0.39 -1.79
N ASN A 389 21.46 0.69 -2.55
CA ASN A 389 21.42 1.31 -3.88
C ASN A 389 20.75 2.70 -3.87
N VAL A 390 21.24 3.61 -3.03
CA VAL A 390 20.72 4.97 -2.93
C VAL A 390 21.85 5.99 -2.89
N LYS A 391 21.59 7.20 -3.37
CA LYS A 391 22.50 8.34 -3.25
C LYS A 391 21.93 9.35 -2.26
N PHE A 392 22.75 9.85 -1.35
CA PHE A 392 22.44 10.92 -0.41
C PHE A 392 23.13 12.21 -0.86
N GLU A 393 22.34 13.25 -1.13
CA GLU A 393 22.84 14.59 -1.40
C GLU A 393 22.53 15.48 -0.19
N LEU A 394 23.58 15.87 0.53
CA LEU A 394 23.46 16.56 1.81
C LEU A 394 23.84 18.03 1.69
N THR A 395 23.16 18.87 2.45
CA THR A 395 23.57 20.24 2.74
C THR A 395 24.22 20.29 4.11
N TYR A 396 25.28 21.06 4.29
CA TYR A 396 25.84 21.30 5.63
C TYR A 396 24.85 22.15 6.46
N PRO A 397 24.62 21.88 7.76
CA PRO A 397 25.28 20.90 8.64
C PRO A 397 24.50 19.57 8.84
N SER A 398 23.83 19.04 7.83
CA SER A 398 23.02 17.81 7.98
C SER A 398 23.86 16.52 7.92
N SER A 399 23.35 15.46 8.56
CA SER A 399 23.95 14.11 8.53
C SER A 399 23.15 13.17 7.63
N GLY A 400 23.80 12.15 7.08
CA GLY A 400 23.21 11.19 6.16
C GLY A 400 22.28 10.19 6.84
N VAL A 401 22.85 9.11 7.38
CA VAL A 401 22.09 8.03 8.01
C VAL A 401 22.52 7.82 9.46
N GLU A 402 21.56 7.72 10.38
CA GLU A 402 21.80 7.28 11.77
C GLU A 402 21.15 5.90 11.97
N ILE A 403 21.89 4.96 12.55
CA ILE A 403 21.43 3.58 12.80
C ILE A 403 21.50 3.31 14.30
N ARG A 404 20.33 3.22 14.93
CA ARG A 404 20.22 2.91 16.36
C ARG A 404 19.96 1.44 16.63
N GLY A 405 19.25 0.76 15.74
CA GLY A 405 19.00 -0.67 15.88
C GLY A 405 20.22 -1.53 15.50
N SER A 406 20.08 -2.83 15.71
CA SER A 406 21.16 -3.81 15.53
C SER A 406 20.92 -4.69 14.30
N LYS A 407 21.98 -5.35 13.81
CA LYS A 407 21.89 -6.31 12.68
C LYS A 407 21.35 -5.70 11.37
N ASN A 408 21.46 -4.39 11.20
CA ASN A 408 21.08 -3.71 9.96
C ASN A 408 22.18 -3.84 8.90
N LYS A 409 21.79 -3.76 7.62
CA LYS A 409 22.69 -3.86 6.48
C LYS A 409 22.57 -2.66 5.56
N LEU A 410 23.65 -1.90 5.39
CA LEU A 410 23.73 -0.82 4.42
C LEU A 410 24.70 -1.21 3.32
N SER A 411 24.27 -1.09 2.06
CA SER A 411 25.19 -1.33 0.95
C SER A 411 24.99 -0.51 -0.30
N LYS A 412 26.08 -0.25 -1.04
CA LYS A 412 26.05 0.49 -2.31
C LYS A 412 25.38 1.85 -2.16
N ILE A 413 25.90 2.65 -1.23
CA ILE A 413 25.38 3.98 -0.92
C ILE A 413 26.45 5.02 -1.20
N GLU A 414 26.06 6.10 -1.87
CA GLU A 414 26.91 7.25 -2.14
C GLU A 414 26.44 8.44 -1.29
N PHE A 415 27.36 9.08 -0.57
CA PHE A 415 27.15 10.31 0.18
C PHE A 415 27.94 11.45 -0.46
N VAL A 416 27.25 12.55 -0.75
CA VAL A 416 27.84 13.77 -1.28
C VAL A 416 27.58 14.91 -0.31
N SER A 417 28.65 15.57 0.15
CA SER A 417 28.63 16.68 1.10
C SER A 417 28.11 16.28 2.50
N GLY A 418 27.81 17.25 3.36
CA GLY A 418 27.22 17.06 4.69
C GLY A 418 28.21 17.00 5.86
N CYS A 419 27.65 16.92 7.07
CA CYS A 419 28.42 16.87 8.32
C CYS A 419 28.98 15.47 8.60
N CYS A 420 28.13 14.44 8.56
CA CYS A 420 28.52 13.04 8.79
C CYS A 420 27.76 12.14 7.80
N SER A 421 28.42 11.14 7.21
CA SER A 421 27.75 10.21 6.28
C SER A 421 26.90 9.19 7.04
N ILE A 422 27.51 8.48 8.00
CA ILE A 422 26.85 7.42 8.76
C ILE A 422 27.24 7.51 10.25
N ASP A 423 26.24 7.51 11.14
CA ASP A 423 26.41 7.31 12.59
C ASP A 423 25.81 5.95 13.01
N LEU A 424 26.66 5.05 13.52
CA LEU A 424 26.30 3.72 14.02
C LEU A 424 26.24 3.72 15.55
N ARG A 425 25.13 3.23 16.10
CA ARG A 425 24.91 3.11 17.55
C ARG A 425 24.51 1.71 18.03
N GLY A 426 24.01 0.86 17.14
CA GLY A 426 23.63 -0.52 17.48
C GLY A 426 24.75 -1.54 17.27
N ASP A 427 24.52 -2.78 17.68
CA ASP A 427 25.46 -3.89 17.53
C ASP A 427 25.28 -4.64 16.19
N GLU A 428 26.33 -5.31 15.74
CA GLU A 428 26.28 -6.29 14.64
C GLU A 428 25.74 -5.75 13.31
N ASN A 429 25.84 -4.44 13.07
CA ASN A 429 25.47 -3.81 11.80
C ASN A 429 26.58 -4.01 10.76
N GLU A 430 26.19 -4.13 9.49
CA GLU A 430 27.08 -4.29 8.36
C GLU A 430 26.94 -3.11 7.39
N VAL A 431 28.02 -2.35 7.22
CA VAL A 431 28.13 -1.19 6.32
C VAL A 431 29.14 -1.51 5.24
N THR A 432 28.70 -1.57 3.99
CA THR A 432 29.48 -2.18 2.91
C THR A 432 29.36 -1.41 1.60
N ASP A 433 30.42 -1.28 0.80
CA ASP A 433 30.34 -0.60 -0.51
C ASP A 433 29.83 0.86 -0.39
N ILE A 434 30.46 1.66 0.48
CA ILE A 434 30.08 3.07 0.71
C ILE A 434 31.06 4.01 0.02
N ILE A 435 30.53 5.05 -0.63
CA ILE A 435 31.33 6.15 -1.19
C ILE A 435 30.96 7.43 -0.43
N THR A 436 31.95 8.09 0.17
CA THR A 436 31.77 9.41 0.81
C THR A 436 32.61 10.44 0.09
N SER A 437 32.01 11.56 -0.32
CA SER A 437 32.69 12.65 -1.02
C SER A 437 32.33 14.02 -0.45
N GLY A 438 33.35 14.82 -0.08
CA GLY A 438 33.18 16.21 0.36
C GLY A 438 32.45 16.40 1.71
N SER A 439 32.25 15.35 2.49
CA SER A 439 31.67 15.42 3.84
C SER A 439 32.72 15.88 4.86
N SER A 440 32.29 16.48 5.97
CA SER A 440 33.19 16.76 7.10
C SER A 440 33.66 15.47 7.77
N GLN A 441 32.73 14.54 8.02
CA GLN A 441 32.99 13.23 8.63
C GLN A 441 32.44 12.10 7.74
N GLY A 442 33.14 10.96 7.72
CA GLY A 442 32.71 9.74 7.05
C GLY A 442 31.77 8.91 7.92
N ILE A 443 32.30 7.83 8.52
CA ILE A 443 31.53 6.84 9.29
C ILE A 443 31.94 6.91 10.76
N ARG A 444 30.96 6.93 11.66
CA ARG A 444 31.20 6.89 13.11
C ARG A 444 30.52 5.69 13.74
N ILE A 445 31.19 5.09 14.71
CA ILE A 445 30.62 4.14 15.67
C ILE A 445 30.66 4.84 17.01
N ASP A 446 29.57 5.53 17.35
CA ASP A 446 29.46 6.24 18.63
C ASP A 446 29.01 5.28 19.75
N PHE A 447 28.29 4.21 19.39
CA PHE A 447 27.90 3.11 20.27
C PHE A 447 27.85 1.78 19.50
N GLY A 448 27.97 0.66 20.22
CA GLY A 448 27.77 -0.67 19.67
C GLY A 448 29.05 -1.43 19.32
N ASN A 449 28.92 -2.75 19.29
CA ASN A 449 30.00 -3.72 19.18
C ASN A 449 29.78 -4.63 17.97
N ARG A 450 30.86 -5.28 17.53
CA ARG A 450 30.81 -6.30 16.46
C ARG A 450 30.21 -5.77 15.14
N ASN A 451 30.28 -4.46 14.90
CA ASN A 451 29.92 -3.88 13.62
C ASN A 451 31.02 -4.14 12.58
N ILE A 452 30.62 -4.24 11.31
CA ILE A 452 31.53 -4.46 10.18
C ILE A 452 31.39 -3.28 9.21
N ILE A 453 32.50 -2.59 8.97
CA ILE A 453 32.63 -1.56 7.93
C ILE A 453 33.60 -2.09 6.87
N GLN A 454 33.14 -2.24 5.63
CA GLN A 454 34.00 -2.80 4.58
C GLN A 454 33.80 -2.22 3.18
N ARG A 455 34.88 -2.21 2.38
CA ARG A 455 34.85 -1.76 0.97
C ARG A 455 34.34 -0.33 0.85
N CYS A 456 34.92 0.58 1.63
CA CYS A 456 34.51 1.99 1.64
C CYS A 456 35.56 2.88 0.97
N LYS A 457 35.10 3.84 0.19
CA LYS A 457 35.92 4.85 -0.48
C LYS A 457 35.60 6.24 0.07
N MET A 458 36.60 7.00 0.46
CA MET A 458 36.46 8.34 1.01
C MET A 458 37.26 9.35 0.21
N GLU A 459 36.62 10.43 -0.26
CA GLU A 459 37.26 11.47 -1.07
C GLU A 459 37.04 12.85 -0.46
N ASN A 460 38.13 13.57 -0.19
CA ASN A 460 38.10 14.95 0.32
C ASN A 460 37.30 15.09 1.63
N VAL A 461 37.53 14.20 2.60
CA VAL A 461 36.87 14.24 3.90
C VAL A 461 37.59 15.22 4.83
N GLY A 462 36.86 16.25 5.26
CA GLY A 462 37.42 17.47 5.85
C GLY A 462 37.90 17.36 7.30
N SER A 463 37.41 16.38 8.07
CA SER A 463 37.73 16.24 9.50
C SER A 463 38.17 14.82 9.83
N LEU A 464 37.29 13.82 9.67
CA LEU A 464 37.54 12.45 10.13
C LEU A 464 36.89 11.42 9.22
N GLY A 465 37.66 10.44 8.74
CA GLY A 465 37.19 9.36 7.89
C GLY A 465 36.35 8.36 8.65
N ILE A 466 36.97 7.58 9.55
CA ILE A 466 36.29 6.62 10.41
C ILE A 466 36.61 6.88 11.88
N TYR A 467 35.58 6.85 12.72
CA TYR A 467 35.72 6.93 14.18
C TYR A 467 35.12 5.70 14.85
N ILE A 468 35.84 5.10 15.79
CA ILE A 468 35.32 4.10 16.72
C ILE A 468 35.48 4.68 18.13
N SER A 469 34.36 4.97 18.80
CA SER A 469 34.33 5.65 20.09
C SER A 469 34.77 4.74 21.25
N THR A 470 34.96 5.34 22.43
CA THR A 470 35.22 4.63 23.67
C THR A 470 34.10 3.60 23.93
N ASN A 471 34.45 2.43 24.46
CA ASN A 471 33.52 1.32 24.74
C ASN A 471 32.79 0.75 23.50
N CYS A 472 33.30 1.01 22.29
CA CYS A 472 32.86 0.36 21.06
C CYS A 472 33.89 -0.69 20.66
N ASP A 473 33.63 -1.95 21.03
CA ASP A 473 34.63 -3.02 20.97
C ASP A 473 34.31 -4.06 19.90
N HIS A 474 35.33 -4.83 19.50
CA HIS A 474 35.20 -5.94 18.56
C HIS A 474 34.64 -5.56 17.18
N ASN A 475 34.74 -4.29 16.79
CA ASN A 475 34.34 -3.83 15.46
C ASN A 475 35.45 -4.11 14.43
N VAL A 476 35.05 -4.33 13.18
CA VAL A 476 35.96 -4.63 12.06
C VAL A 476 35.83 -3.54 11.01
N VAL A 477 36.96 -2.93 10.64
CA VAL A 477 37.10 -1.99 9.54
C VAL A 477 38.04 -2.61 8.52
N LYS A 478 37.58 -2.83 7.28
CA LYS A 478 38.42 -3.47 6.26
C LYS A 478 38.24 -3.00 4.82
N ASN A 479 39.28 -3.09 4.00
CA ASN A 479 39.23 -2.66 2.60
C ASN A 479 38.79 -1.20 2.47
N ILE A 480 39.57 -0.28 3.04
CA ILE A 480 39.28 1.15 3.05
C ILE A 480 40.27 1.87 2.14
N THR A 481 39.76 2.71 1.24
CA THR A 481 40.59 3.61 0.44
C THR A 481 40.17 5.05 0.72
N GLY A 482 41.10 5.90 1.13
CA GLY A 482 40.84 7.32 1.31
C GLY A 482 41.79 8.19 0.52
N ARG A 483 41.28 9.24 -0.10
CA ARG A 483 42.07 10.27 -0.80
C ARG A 483 41.76 11.63 -0.19
N ASN A 484 42.80 12.34 0.25
CA ASN A 484 42.70 13.65 0.92
C ASN A 484 41.77 13.63 2.14
N VAL A 485 41.88 12.59 2.97
CA VAL A 485 41.16 12.47 4.24
C VAL A 485 42.02 13.12 5.33
N THR A 486 41.46 14.07 6.08
CA THR A 486 42.23 14.81 7.10
C THR A 486 42.71 13.91 8.23
N CYS A 487 41.81 13.16 8.86
CA CYS A 487 42.16 12.13 9.84
C CYS A 487 41.55 10.83 9.37
N GLY A 488 42.35 9.83 9.06
CA GLY A 488 41.93 8.61 8.39
C GLY A 488 41.00 7.76 9.26
N ILE A 489 41.56 7.07 10.25
CA ILE A 489 40.81 6.19 11.16
C ILE A 489 41.27 6.47 12.59
N LEU A 490 40.32 6.76 13.47
CA LEU A 490 40.57 6.97 14.89
C LEU A 490 39.83 5.92 15.71
N VAL A 491 40.55 5.19 16.55
CA VAL A 491 40.04 4.05 17.33
C VAL A 491 40.28 4.29 18.82
N ASP A 492 39.19 4.48 19.57
CA ASP A 492 39.21 4.69 21.02
C ASP A 492 38.68 3.50 21.83
N GLY A 493 37.95 2.58 21.18
CA GLY A 493 37.54 1.29 21.75
C GLY A 493 38.64 0.24 21.77
N SER A 494 38.34 -0.93 22.32
CA SER A 494 39.25 -2.08 22.47
C SER A 494 38.88 -3.26 21.55
N TYR A 495 39.84 -4.14 21.28
CA TYR A 495 39.64 -5.37 20.49
C TYR A 495 39.12 -5.13 19.07
N ASN A 496 39.30 -3.94 18.51
CA ASN A 496 38.90 -3.61 17.15
C ASN A 496 39.98 -4.03 16.15
N ALA A 497 39.57 -4.36 14.92
CA ALA A 497 40.48 -4.74 13.84
C ALA A 497 40.35 -3.77 12.66
N VAL A 498 41.47 -3.23 12.21
CA VAL A 498 41.59 -2.36 11.05
C VAL A 498 42.52 -3.05 10.04
N THR A 499 41.99 -3.47 8.90
CA THR A 499 42.72 -4.30 7.93
C THR A 499 42.59 -3.76 6.50
N ASP A 500 43.62 -3.89 5.66
CA ASP A 500 43.59 -3.53 4.24
C ASP A 500 43.15 -2.06 4.02
N VAL A 501 43.99 -1.12 4.45
CA VAL A 501 43.72 0.33 4.39
C VAL A 501 44.77 1.04 3.55
N HIS A 502 44.33 1.88 2.61
CA HIS A 502 45.22 2.72 1.80
C HIS A 502 44.78 4.18 1.82
N PHE A 503 45.68 5.06 2.28
CA PHE A 503 45.43 6.51 2.29
C PHE A 503 46.38 7.28 1.36
N ILE A 504 45.80 8.13 0.52
CA ILE A 504 46.51 8.92 -0.50
C ILE A 504 46.35 10.40 -0.19
N LYS A 505 47.47 11.13 -0.18
CA LYS A 505 47.51 12.59 -0.14
C LYS A 505 47.94 13.14 -1.48
N ASP A 506 47.12 14.00 -2.07
CA ASP A 506 47.45 14.66 -3.33
C ASP A 506 48.50 15.76 -3.15
N ALA A 507 49.29 15.95 -4.20
CA ALA A 507 50.26 17.03 -4.26
C ALA A 507 49.55 18.40 -4.09
N GLY A 508 50.10 19.25 -3.21
CA GLY A 508 49.56 20.59 -2.95
C GLY A 508 48.56 20.68 -1.79
N ILE A 509 48.14 19.56 -1.19
CA ILE A 509 47.38 19.59 0.06
C ILE A 509 48.31 20.04 1.20
N LYS A 510 48.15 21.29 1.63
CA LYS A 510 48.97 21.91 2.70
C LYS A 510 48.52 21.54 4.12
N LYS A 511 47.35 20.93 4.27
CA LYS A 511 46.83 20.53 5.57
C LYS A 511 47.58 19.29 6.05
N ASP A 512 48.01 19.30 7.30
CA ASP A 512 48.55 18.10 7.95
C ASP A 512 47.42 17.08 8.08
N ILE A 513 47.73 15.85 7.69
CA ILE A 513 46.80 14.73 7.76
C ILE A 513 47.35 13.61 8.64
N SER A 514 46.45 12.81 9.19
CA SER A 514 46.78 11.61 9.94
C SER A 514 46.17 10.36 9.30
N GLY A 515 46.91 9.25 9.35
CA GLY A 515 46.47 7.95 8.88
C GLY A 515 45.59 7.25 9.92
N ILE A 516 46.20 6.40 10.75
CA ILE A 516 45.49 5.66 11.80
C ILE A 516 45.95 6.13 13.19
N ASP A 517 45.02 6.36 14.11
CA ASP A 517 45.28 6.76 15.49
C ASP A 517 44.56 5.82 16.47
N LEU A 518 45.32 4.94 17.12
CA LEU A 518 44.86 4.08 18.20
C LEU A 518 45.02 4.84 19.52
N LYS A 519 43.92 5.30 20.11
CA LYS A 519 43.92 6.12 21.33
C LYS A 519 44.22 5.34 22.60
N ALA A 520 44.62 6.07 23.64
CA ALA A 520 45.07 5.53 24.93
C ALA A 520 43.96 4.93 25.81
N ASN A 521 42.67 5.14 25.48
CA ASN A 521 41.56 4.50 26.19
C ASN A 521 41.32 3.07 25.69
N GLY A 522 41.69 2.79 24.44
CA GLY A 522 41.55 1.47 23.80
C GLY A 522 42.75 0.57 24.03
N SER A 523 42.52 -0.74 23.97
CA SER A 523 43.58 -1.76 24.10
C SER A 523 43.33 -2.95 23.17
N ASN A 524 44.36 -3.75 22.90
CA ASN A 524 44.27 -4.99 22.14
C ASN A 524 43.70 -4.79 20.71
N ASN A 525 43.90 -3.61 20.12
CA ASN A 525 43.48 -3.32 18.75
C ASN A 525 44.48 -3.88 17.74
N THR A 526 44.01 -4.26 16.56
CA THR A 526 44.83 -4.79 15.47
C THR A 526 44.83 -3.86 14.26
N VAL A 527 46.01 -3.60 13.69
CA VAL A 527 46.20 -2.92 12.40
C VAL A 527 47.01 -3.83 11.49
N GLU A 528 46.44 -4.22 10.34
CA GLU A 528 47.09 -5.09 9.35
C GLU A 528 46.96 -4.53 7.93
N ASN A 529 48.00 -4.63 7.10
CA ASN A 529 48.00 -4.17 5.70
C ASN A 529 47.58 -2.69 5.56
N PHE A 530 48.33 -1.79 6.21
CA PHE A 530 48.10 -0.35 6.13
C PHE A 530 49.18 0.36 5.32
N GLU A 531 48.79 1.09 4.29
CA GLU A 531 49.69 1.86 3.44
C GLU A 531 49.29 3.33 3.35
N THR A 532 50.28 4.23 3.32
CA THR A 532 50.08 5.63 2.94
C THR A 532 50.91 6.03 1.72
N THR A 533 50.38 6.94 0.89
CA THR A 533 51.06 7.46 -0.30
C THR A 533 50.94 8.98 -0.36
N GLY A 534 52.05 9.68 -0.62
CA GLY A 534 52.08 11.15 -0.74
C GLY A 534 52.08 11.90 0.60
N PHE A 535 52.13 11.18 1.71
CA PHE A 535 52.31 11.76 3.04
C PHE A 535 53.72 12.36 3.15
N SER A 536 53.84 13.47 3.88
CA SER A 536 55.08 14.19 4.12
C SER A 536 55.58 13.97 5.56
N LYS A 537 56.80 14.42 5.85
CA LYS A 537 57.39 14.39 7.19
C LYS A 537 56.63 15.16 8.29
N PHE A 538 55.59 15.91 7.94
CA PHE A 538 54.72 16.62 8.89
C PHE A 538 53.40 15.89 9.13
N ASP A 539 53.06 14.92 8.29
CA ASP A 539 51.87 14.09 8.42
C ASP A 539 52.13 12.96 9.41
N GLN A 540 51.07 12.42 10.01
CA GLN A 540 51.18 11.28 10.92
C GLN A 540 50.70 10.01 10.22
N GLY A 541 51.57 9.01 10.07
CA GLY A 541 51.20 7.71 9.51
C GLY A 541 50.33 6.90 10.46
N LEU A 542 50.95 6.37 11.52
CA LEU A 542 50.30 5.52 12.52
C LEU A 542 50.67 5.95 13.95
N ASP A 543 49.67 6.30 14.73
CA ASP A 543 49.80 6.60 16.16
C ASP A 543 49.27 5.43 17.00
N ILE A 544 50.09 4.95 17.94
CA ILE A 544 49.79 3.83 18.83
C ILE A 544 49.89 4.32 20.27
N ARG A 545 48.74 4.59 20.88
CA ARG A 545 48.62 5.09 22.25
C ARG A 545 47.98 4.09 23.21
N GLY A 546 47.30 3.08 22.67
CA GLY A 546 46.65 2.00 23.41
C GLY A 546 47.57 0.81 23.70
N GLU A 547 47.31 0.08 24.77
CA GLU A 547 48.11 -1.09 25.18
C GLU A 547 47.88 -2.31 24.28
N ASN A 548 48.89 -3.17 24.16
CA ASN A 548 48.82 -4.50 23.55
C ASN A 548 48.33 -4.51 22.08
N ALA A 549 48.55 -3.44 21.33
CA ALA A 549 48.20 -3.41 19.92
C ALA A 549 49.01 -4.43 19.10
N ILE A 550 48.39 -5.02 18.08
CA ILE A 550 49.06 -5.88 17.10
C ILE A 550 49.13 -5.11 15.79
N VAL A 551 50.35 -4.85 15.31
CA VAL A 551 50.58 -4.09 14.07
C VAL A 551 51.42 -4.92 13.12
N LYS A 552 50.88 -5.16 11.92
CA LYS A 552 51.47 -6.06 10.94
C LYS A 552 51.36 -5.50 9.53
N ASP A 553 52.41 -5.64 8.71
CA ASP A 553 52.38 -5.26 7.30
C ASP A 553 51.96 -3.79 7.10
N VAL A 554 52.72 -2.86 7.70
CA VAL A 554 52.43 -1.42 7.67
C VAL A 554 53.56 -0.66 6.97
N ILE A 555 53.20 0.20 6.02
CA ILE A 555 54.11 1.10 5.30
C ILE A 555 53.51 2.50 5.32
N CYS A 556 54.04 3.39 6.17
CA CYS A 556 53.51 4.74 6.29
C CYS A 556 54.58 5.77 6.66
N GLU A 557 54.24 7.06 6.53
CA GLU A 557 55.15 8.15 6.89
C GLU A 557 55.04 8.49 8.39
N GLY A 558 55.81 7.77 9.21
CA GLY A 558 55.92 7.93 10.66
C GLY A 558 55.05 6.97 11.46
N VAL A 559 55.67 6.31 12.45
CA VAL A 559 54.98 5.53 13.48
C VAL A 559 55.33 6.10 14.85
N TYR A 560 54.33 6.56 15.60
CA TYR A 560 54.52 7.09 16.95
C TYR A 560 53.89 6.18 17.99
N MET A 561 54.67 5.80 19.00
CA MET A 561 54.20 5.05 20.18
C MET A 561 54.36 5.90 21.43
N ASP A 562 53.27 6.03 22.21
CA ASP A 562 53.35 6.59 23.56
C ASP A 562 53.78 5.53 24.60
N ARG A 563 53.80 5.93 25.88
CA ARG A 563 54.21 5.05 26.99
C ARG A 563 53.38 3.77 27.08
N LYS A 564 52.07 3.85 26.88
CA LYS A 564 51.17 2.67 26.90
C LYS A 564 51.30 1.84 25.62
N GLY A 565 51.36 2.53 24.48
CA GLY A 565 51.55 1.96 23.16
C GLY A 565 52.88 1.23 22.96
N SER A 566 53.87 1.47 23.82
CA SER A 566 55.16 0.76 23.82
C SER A 566 55.04 -0.77 23.97
N SER A 567 53.91 -1.26 24.48
CA SER A 567 53.59 -2.70 24.59
C SER A 567 53.15 -3.34 23.26
N ALA A 568 53.02 -2.57 22.18
CA ALA A 568 52.58 -3.06 20.88
C ALA A 568 53.55 -4.06 20.23
N LYS A 569 53.00 -5.07 19.57
CA LYS A 569 53.75 -6.06 18.79
C LYS A 569 53.80 -5.61 17.34
N LEU A 570 55.00 -5.27 16.85
CA LEU A 570 55.22 -4.83 15.48
C LEU A 570 55.84 -5.95 14.63
N THR A 571 55.27 -6.23 13.47
CA THR A 571 55.80 -7.22 12.49
C THR A 571 55.77 -6.62 11.08
N ARG A 572 56.93 -6.47 10.43
CA ARG A 572 57.04 -5.86 9.08
C ARG A 572 56.38 -4.47 9.03
N VAL A 573 56.93 -3.54 9.79
CA VAL A 573 56.47 -2.14 9.90
C VAL A 573 57.57 -1.21 9.42
N ASP A 574 57.27 -0.38 8.43
CA ASP A 574 58.13 0.68 7.90
C ASP A 574 57.47 2.05 8.16
N GLY A 575 58.21 2.91 8.87
CA GLY A 575 57.77 4.25 9.26
C GLY A 575 58.28 5.36 8.36
N GLY A 576 58.83 5.05 7.18
CA GLY A 576 59.27 6.08 6.22
C GLY A 576 60.39 6.97 6.76
N GLU A 577 60.46 8.23 6.31
CA GLU A 577 61.51 9.18 6.72
C GLU A 577 61.44 9.51 8.22
N GLN A 578 60.23 9.53 8.80
CA GLN A 578 60.06 9.81 10.22
C GLN A 578 60.43 8.65 11.15
N GLY A 579 60.48 7.42 10.60
CA GLY A 579 60.80 6.20 11.32
C GLY A 579 59.81 5.85 12.43
N ILE A 580 60.25 4.98 13.33
CA ILE A 580 59.47 4.53 14.49
C ILE A 580 59.95 5.27 15.75
N ARG A 581 59.08 6.08 16.36
CA ARG A 581 59.39 6.90 17.54
C ARG A 581 58.67 6.37 18.77
N ARG A 582 59.37 6.33 19.91
CA ARG A 582 58.84 5.87 21.21
C ARG A 582 59.02 6.98 22.23
N ASN A 583 57.95 7.36 22.92
CA ASN A 583 58.02 8.24 24.07
C ASN A 583 58.02 7.36 25.34
N ASN A 584 59.17 7.28 26.02
CA ASN A 584 59.39 6.42 27.19
C ASN A 584 58.76 7.00 28.46
#